data_AF-A0A2Z4UX80-F1
#
_entry.id   AF-A0A2Z4UX80-F1
#
_cell.length_a   1.000
_cell.length_b   1.000
_cell.length_c   1.000
_cell.angle_alpha   90.00
_cell.angle_beta   90.00
_cell.angle_gamma   90.00
#
_symmetry.space_group_name_H-M   'P 1'
#
loop_
_entity.id
_entity.type
_entity.pdbx_description
1 polymer ?
#
loop_
_entity_poly.entity_id
_entity_poly.type
_entity_poly.pdbx_seq_one_letter_code
_entity_poly.pdbx_strand_id
1 'polypeptide(L)'
;MPLGTAKNYFPTRDALLRAVAERCLERYRALAGLLAGSGSGPADRAALAALLAGLLRDAAGPGRPRVVAYLELQAEATRRPWLAALLDPIAAADFAAYGHLLRTAGLPAGPERASALTLALHGAVSHLLTGAPDTLAAAGLDDLDSFARGLLARVCPEPHEHDEHEEHS
;
A
#
# COMPACT_ATOMS: atom_id res chain seq x y z
N MET A 1 28.03 -1.43 -19.13
CA MET A 1 27.83 -2.47 -20.17
C MET A 1 28.00 -1.82 -21.54
N PRO A 2 28.64 -2.47 -22.53
CA PRO A 2 28.70 -1.94 -23.90
C PRO A 2 27.29 -1.81 -24.47
N LEU A 3 27.02 -0.75 -25.24
CA LEU A 3 25.71 -0.41 -25.83
C LEU A 3 25.05 -1.57 -26.61
N GLY A 4 25.80 -2.58 -27.05
CA GLY A 4 25.32 -3.72 -27.83
C GLY A 4 24.60 -4.83 -27.05
N THR A 5 24.65 -4.86 -25.72
CA THR A 5 24.12 -6.00 -24.94
C THR A 5 22.60 -5.96 -24.73
N ALA A 6 21.99 -4.78 -24.59
CA ALA A 6 20.53 -4.68 -24.40
C ALA A 6 19.72 -5.16 -25.62
N LYS A 7 20.26 -4.99 -26.83
CA LYS A 7 19.61 -5.39 -28.09
C LYS A 7 19.61 -6.91 -28.33
N ASN A 8 20.52 -7.66 -27.71
CA ASN A 8 20.59 -9.13 -27.82
C ASN A 8 19.58 -9.85 -26.91
N TYR A 9 19.16 -9.23 -25.80
CA TYR A 9 18.19 -9.80 -24.86
C TYR A 9 16.76 -9.27 -25.06
N PHE A 10 16.62 -8.04 -25.58
CA PHE A 10 15.32 -7.39 -25.76
C PHE A 10 15.19 -6.86 -27.19
N PRO A 11 14.53 -7.63 -28.09
CA PRO A 11 14.44 -7.27 -29.51
C PRO A 11 13.61 -6.00 -29.75
N THR A 12 12.83 -5.56 -28.78
CA THR A 12 12.03 -4.32 -28.85
C THR A 12 12.11 -3.51 -27.55
N ARG A 13 11.82 -2.22 -27.63
CA ARG A 13 11.65 -1.34 -26.47
C ARG A 13 10.59 -1.86 -25.49
N ASP A 14 9.55 -2.50 -26.03
CA ASP A 14 8.48 -3.11 -25.24
C ASP A 14 8.94 -4.37 -24.52
N ALA A 15 9.81 -5.19 -25.13
CA ALA A 15 10.40 -6.35 -24.48
C ALA A 15 11.30 -5.93 -23.29
N LEU A 16 12.08 -4.86 -23.45
CA LEU A 16 12.89 -4.30 -22.38
C LEU A 16 12.01 -3.74 -21.25
N LEU A 17 10.98 -2.95 -21.59
CA LEU A 17 10.05 -2.39 -20.62
C LEU A 17 9.31 -3.49 -19.84
N ARG A 18 8.90 -4.57 -20.52
CA ARG A 18 8.26 -5.72 -19.89
C ARG A 18 9.17 -6.38 -18.86
N ALA A 19 10.42 -6.66 -19.22
CA ALA A 19 11.37 -7.29 -18.29
C ALA A 19 11.70 -6.41 -17.08
N VAL A 20 11.80 -5.08 -17.28
CA VAL A 20 11.96 -4.12 -16.19
C VAL A 20 10.72 -4.11 -15.30
N ALA A 21 9.52 -4.07 -15.89
CA ALA A 21 8.27 -4.11 -15.15
C ALA A 21 8.17 -5.39 -14.31
N GLU A 22 8.37 -6.57 -14.92
CA GLU A 22 8.37 -7.86 -14.23
C GLU A 22 9.36 -7.89 -13.04
N ARG A 23 10.57 -7.35 -13.22
CA ARG A 23 11.55 -7.27 -12.13
C ARG A 23 11.12 -6.32 -11.00
N CYS A 24 10.55 -5.17 -11.33
CA CYS A 24 10.01 -4.26 -10.32
C CYS A 24 8.86 -4.91 -9.54
N LEU A 25 8.00 -5.65 -10.24
CA LEU A 25 6.85 -6.33 -9.64
C LEU A 25 7.27 -7.52 -8.78
N GLU A 26 8.30 -8.27 -9.16
CA GLU A 26 8.88 -9.31 -8.32
C GLU A 26 9.40 -8.73 -6.99
N ARG A 27 10.07 -7.57 -7.03
CA ARG A 27 10.53 -6.88 -5.82
C ARG A 27 9.38 -6.34 -4.98
N TYR A 28 8.30 -5.88 -5.62
CA TYR A 28 7.09 -5.45 -4.91
C TYR A 28 6.40 -6.64 -4.21
N ARG A 29 6.23 -7.77 -4.91
CA ARG A 29 5.65 -8.99 -4.36
C ARG A 29 6.46 -9.58 -3.23
N ALA A 30 7.80 -9.53 -3.29
CA ALA A 30 8.65 -9.99 -2.20
C ALA A 30 8.38 -9.20 -0.89
N LEU A 31 8.15 -7.88 -1.00
CA LEU A 31 7.75 -7.06 0.14
C LEU A 31 6.34 -7.40 0.63
N ALA A 32 5.37 -7.50 -0.29
CA ALA A 32 3.99 -7.87 0.07
C ALA A 32 3.93 -9.27 0.72
N GLY A 33 4.74 -10.21 0.23
CA GLY A 33 4.90 -11.56 0.78
C GLY A 33 5.56 -11.57 2.15
N LEU A 34 6.53 -10.69 2.42
CA LEU A 34 7.03 -10.48 3.77
C LEU A 34 5.92 -10.01 4.71
N LEU A 35 5.06 -9.08 4.27
CA LEU A 35 3.95 -8.58 5.10
C LEU A 35 2.88 -9.64 5.36
N ALA A 36 2.64 -10.52 4.38
CA ALA A 36 1.72 -11.65 4.52
C ALA A 36 2.34 -12.86 5.26
N GLY A 37 3.67 -13.00 5.27
CA GLY A 37 4.40 -14.18 5.77
C GLY A 37 5.21 -13.96 7.04
N SER A 38 5.31 -12.73 7.56
CA SER A 38 5.99 -12.42 8.83
C SER A 38 5.08 -12.76 10.03
N GLY A 39 5.06 -14.02 10.45
CA GLY A 39 4.41 -14.44 11.70
C GLY A 39 2.88 -14.34 11.70
N SER A 40 2.27 -14.35 12.90
CA SER A 40 0.82 -14.39 13.15
C SER A 40 0.03 -13.16 12.68
N GLY A 41 0.63 -12.25 11.91
CA GLY A 41 0.08 -10.92 11.66
C GLY A 41 0.13 -10.03 12.91
N PRO A 42 -0.34 -8.77 12.82
CA PRO A 42 -0.49 -7.90 13.98
C PRO A 42 -1.42 -8.53 15.01
N ALA A 43 -1.00 -8.55 16.28
CA ALA A 43 -1.78 -9.16 17.37
C ALA A 43 -3.05 -8.36 17.73
N ASP A 44 -3.05 -7.06 17.47
CA ASP A 44 -4.13 -6.14 17.80
C ASP A 44 -4.09 -4.88 16.91
N ARG A 45 -5.03 -3.96 17.17
CA ARG A 45 -5.12 -2.65 16.52
C ARG A 45 -3.83 -1.83 16.61
N ALA A 46 -3.15 -1.85 17.76
CA ALA A 46 -1.96 -1.04 17.99
C ALA A 46 -0.76 -1.59 17.18
N ALA A 47 -0.60 -2.91 17.15
CA ALA A 47 0.38 -3.60 16.32
C ALA A 47 0.14 -3.33 14.83
N LEU A 48 -1.13 -3.33 14.38
CA LEU A 48 -1.46 -2.95 13.01
C LEU A 48 -1.11 -1.49 12.72
N ALA A 49 -1.43 -0.56 13.62
CA ALA A 49 -1.06 0.84 13.44
C ALA A 49 0.46 1.02 13.29
N ALA A 50 1.24 0.36 14.14
CA ALA A 50 2.70 0.38 14.08
C ALA A 50 3.24 -0.22 12.77
N LEU A 51 2.64 -1.31 12.28
CA LEU A 51 2.96 -1.92 11.00
C LEU A 51 2.71 -0.94 9.84
N LEU A 52 1.53 -0.30 9.80
CA LEU A 52 1.18 0.67 8.77
C LEU A 52 2.10 1.89 8.77
N ALA A 53 2.41 2.44 9.95
CA ALA A 53 3.39 3.53 10.08
C ALA A 53 4.78 3.10 9.58
N GLY A 54 5.19 1.86 9.88
CA GLY A 54 6.43 1.26 9.39
C GLY A 54 6.48 1.14 7.86
N LEU A 55 5.37 0.74 7.23
CA LEU A 55 5.25 0.69 5.77
C LEU A 55 5.39 2.05 5.11
N LEU A 56 4.76 3.07 5.67
CA LEU A 56 4.85 4.45 5.18
C LEU A 56 6.28 5.00 5.36
N ARG A 57 6.94 4.70 6.48
CA ARG A 57 8.36 5.03 6.70
C ARG A 57 9.29 4.35 5.69
N ASP A 58 9.07 3.06 5.40
CA ASP A 58 9.84 2.36 4.37
C ASP A 58 9.63 2.99 3.00
N ALA A 59 8.38 3.28 2.63
CA ALA A 59 8.03 3.90 1.35
C ALA A 59 8.67 5.29 1.17
N ALA A 60 8.77 6.08 2.24
CA ALA A 60 9.44 7.39 2.22
C ALA A 60 10.97 7.29 2.28
N GLY A 61 11.51 6.20 2.84
CA GLY A 61 12.94 5.99 3.09
C GLY A 61 13.56 4.89 2.21
N PRO A 62 14.03 3.76 2.77
CA PRO A 62 14.76 2.73 2.01
C PRO A 62 13.99 2.12 0.83
N GLY A 63 12.67 1.99 0.95
CA GLY A 63 11.77 1.47 -0.07
C GLY A 63 11.44 2.45 -1.19
N ARG A 64 11.79 3.74 -1.04
CA ARG A 64 11.43 4.82 -1.97
C ARG A 64 11.69 4.49 -3.45
N PRO A 65 12.87 3.99 -3.88
CA PRO A 65 13.12 3.73 -5.30
C PRO A 65 12.15 2.71 -5.91
N ARG A 66 11.74 1.70 -5.12
CA ARG A 66 10.79 0.66 -5.56
C ARG A 66 9.39 1.23 -5.74
N VAL A 67 8.96 2.08 -4.81
CA VAL A 67 7.63 2.71 -4.84
C VAL A 67 7.52 3.71 -6.00
N VAL A 68 8.55 4.55 -6.20
CA VAL A 68 8.60 5.47 -7.35
C VAL A 68 8.51 4.70 -8.67
N ALA A 69 9.30 3.63 -8.82
CA ALA A 69 9.23 2.81 -10.03
C ALA A 69 7.84 2.20 -10.27
N TYR A 70 7.14 1.79 -9.21
CA TYR A 70 5.77 1.29 -9.34
C TYR A 70 4.79 2.38 -9.80
N LEU A 71 4.88 3.59 -9.24
CA LEU A 71 4.05 4.73 -9.67
C LEU A 71 4.33 5.15 -11.12
N GLU A 72 5.60 5.13 -11.55
CA GLU A 72 5.99 5.37 -12.94
C GLU A 72 5.40 4.33 -13.90
N LEU A 73 5.42 3.05 -13.51
CA LEU A 73 4.79 1.98 -14.28
C LEU A 73 3.27 2.14 -14.36
N GLN A 74 2.61 2.53 -13.26
CA GLN A 74 1.17 2.82 -13.27
C GLN A 74 0.85 4.00 -14.20
N ALA A 75 1.66 5.07 -14.17
CA ALA A 75 1.50 6.20 -15.08
C ALA A 75 1.69 5.79 -16.55
N GLU A 76 2.66 4.92 -16.84
CA GLU A 76 2.90 4.40 -18.20
C GLU A 76 1.81 3.41 -18.65
N ALA A 77 1.20 2.67 -17.72
CA ALA A 77 0.11 1.74 -18.01
C ALA A 77 -1.11 2.43 -18.65
N THR A 78 -1.31 3.73 -18.37
CA THR A 78 -2.35 4.55 -19.02
C THR A 78 -2.20 4.65 -20.54
N ARG A 79 -0.97 4.43 -21.05
CA ARG A 79 -0.63 4.45 -22.49
C ARG A 79 -0.43 3.05 -23.08
N ARG A 80 -0.38 2.01 -22.24
CA ARG A 80 0.03 0.65 -22.63
C ARG A 80 -0.88 -0.41 -21.98
N PRO A 81 -1.92 -0.89 -22.69
CA PRO A 81 -2.88 -1.86 -22.14
C PRO A 81 -2.22 -3.15 -21.61
N TRP A 82 -1.17 -3.63 -22.27
CA TRP A 82 -0.45 -4.82 -21.81
C TRP A 82 0.24 -4.61 -20.46
N LEU A 83 0.69 -3.39 -20.16
CA LEU A 83 1.30 -3.05 -18.87
C LEU A 83 0.23 -2.93 -17.79
N ALA A 84 -0.94 -2.35 -18.11
CA ALA A 84 -2.09 -2.34 -17.20
C ALA A 84 -2.49 -3.78 -16.79
N ALA A 85 -2.60 -4.70 -17.76
CA ALA A 85 -2.88 -6.11 -17.49
C ALA A 85 -1.79 -6.80 -16.64
N LEU A 86 -0.53 -6.37 -16.76
CA LEU A 86 0.58 -6.90 -15.96
C LEU A 86 0.53 -6.39 -14.50
N LEU A 87 0.09 -5.15 -14.27
CA LEU A 87 0.01 -4.52 -12.96
C LEU A 87 -1.26 -4.90 -12.18
N ASP A 88 -2.35 -5.21 -12.87
CA ASP A 88 -3.67 -5.44 -12.29
C ASP A 88 -3.69 -6.48 -11.15
N PRO A 89 -3.09 -7.69 -11.29
CA PRO A 89 -3.10 -8.68 -10.21
C PRO A 89 -2.39 -8.20 -8.94
N ILE A 90 -1.45 -7.26 -9.07
CA ILE A 90 -0.68 -6.73 -7.93
C ILE A 90 -1.48 -5.64 -7.24
N ALA A 91 -2.09 -4.73 -8.01
CA ALA A 91 -2.99 -3.73 -7.47
C ALA A 91 -4.17 -4.38 -6.72
N ALA A 92 -4.75 -5.43 -7.30
CA ALA A 92 -5.84 -6.18 -6.67
C ALA A 92 -5.42 -6.92 -5.40
N ALA A 93 -4.17 -7.44 -5.34
CA ALA A 93 -3.67 -8.18 -4.20
C ALA A 93 -3.57 -7.34 -2.91
N ASP A 94 -3.31 -6.04 -3.03
CA ASP A 94 -3.21 -5.15 -1.86
C ASP A 94 -4.51 -5.12 -1.05
N PHE A 95 -5.67 -5.10 -1.72
CA PHE A 95 -6.98 -5.12 -1.05
C PHE A 95 -7.19 -6.38 -0.21
N ALA A 96 -6.80 -7.54 -0.76
CA ALA A 96 -6.87 -8.81 -0.05
C ALA A 96 -5.88 -8.85 1.14
N ALA A 97 -4.68 -8.31 0.95
CA ALA A 97 -3.64 -8.24 1.98
C ALA A 97 -4.06 -7.35 3.16
N TYR A 98 -4.55 -6.14 2.90
CA TYR A 98 -5.03 -5.25 3.98
C TYR A 98 -6.28 -5.81 4.65
N GLY A 99 -7.17 -6.48 3.91
CA GLY A 99 -8.27 -7.23 4.51
C GLY A 99 -7.80 -8.34 5.45
N HIS A 100 -6.73 -9.07 5.09
CA HIS A 100 -6.13 -10.07 5.96
C HIS A 100 -5.50 -9.44 7.22
N LEU A 101 -4.77 -8.32 7.07
CA LEU A 101 -4.18 -7.59 8.19
C LEU A 101 -5.23 -7.06 9.18
N LEU A 102 -6.38 -6.57 8.69
CA LEU A 102 -7.50 -6.19 9.54
C LEU A 102 -8.03 -7.40 10.33
N ARG A 103 -8.21 -8.55 9.68
CA ARG A 103 -8.69 -9.79 10.34
C ARG A 103 -7.73 -10.27 11.43
N THR A 104 -6.44 -10.30 11.14
CA THR A 104 -5.43 -10.79 12.10
C THR A 104 -5.32 -9.87 13.32
N ALA A 105 -5.50 -8.56 13.13
CA ALA A 105 -5.58 -7.57 14.21
C ALA A 105 -6.88 -7.61 15.03
N GLY A 106 -7.80 -8.55 14.74
CA GLY A 106 -9.11 -8.62 15.39
C GLY A 106 -10.09 -7.49 15.01
N LEU A 107 -9.83 -6.79 13.90
CA LEU A 107 -10.65 -5.66 13.45
C LEU A 107 -11.70 -6.08 12.41
N PRO A 108 -12.82 -5.32 12.30
CA PRO A 108 -13.77 -5.53 11.21
C PRO A 108 -13.09 -5.43 9.84
N ALA A 109 -13.15 -6.50 9.06
CA ALA A 109 -12.41 -6.65 7.81
C ALA A 109 -13.31 -6.83 6.58
N GLY A 110 -14.45 -6.15 6.57
CA GLY A 110 -15.35 -6.09 5.41
C GLY A 110 -14.65 -5.46 4.19
N PRO A 111 -15.09 -5.77 2.97
CA PRO A 111 -14.45 -5.31 1.73
C PRO A 111 -14.39 -3.78 1.63
N GLU A 112 -15.37 -3.06 2.18
CA GLU A 112 -15.39 -1.59 2.22
C GLU A 112 -14.25 -1.04 3.08
N ARG A 113 -14.00 -1.66 4.24
CA ARG A 113 -12.95 -1.25 5.17
C ARG A 113 -11.56 -1.54 4.62
N ALA A 114 -11.38 -2.73 4.05
CA ALA A 114 -10.14 -3.08 3.35
C ALA A 114 -9.87 -2.10 2.21
N SER A 115 -10.89 -1.75 1.43
CA SER A 115 -10.76 -0.79 0.32
C SER A 115 -10.43 0.62 0.80
N ALA A 116 -11.13 1.12 1.82
CA ALA A 116 -10.87 2.44 2.39
C ALA A 116 -9.46 2.55 2.96
N LEU A 117 -9.01 1.53 3.70
CA LEU A 117 -7.64 1.46 4.23
C LEU A 117 -6.60 1.44 3.11
N THR A 118 -6.78 0.56 2.12
CA THR A 118 -5.86 0.40 0.98
C THR A 118 -5.71 1.72 0.21
N LEU A 119 -6.82 2.33 -0.18
CA LEU A 119 -6.83 3.57 -0.98
C LEU A 119 -6.25 4.76 -0.20
N ALA A 120 -6.53 4.86 1.10
CA ALA A 120 -5.96 5.90 1.95
C ALA A 120 -4.42 5.78 2.04
N LEU A 121 -3.90 4.57 2.20
CA LEU A 121 -2.45 4.32 2.24
C LEU A 121 -1.79 4.58 0.88
N HIS A 122 -2.40 4.14 -0.23
CA HIS A 122 -1.92 4.44 -1.57
C HIS A 122 -1.88 5.95 -1.85
N GLY A 123 -2.89 6.70 -1.42
CA GLY A 123 -2.92 8.16 -1.51
C GLY A 123 -1.80 8.83 -0.69
N ALA A 124 -1.63 8.38 0.57
CA ALA A 124 -0.60 8.91 1.47
C ALA A 124 0.82 8.76 0.90
N VAL A 125 1.11 7.63 0.26
CA VAL A 125 2.42 7.37 -0.36
C VAL A 125 2.82 8.46 -1.36
N SER A 126 1.90 8.92 -2.20
CA SER A 126 2.21 9.94 -3.20
C SER A 126 2.65 11.26 -2.56
N HIS A 127 2.03 11.66 -1.44
CA HIS A 127 2.41 12.87 -0.70
C HIS A 127 3.71 12.69 0.08
N LEU A 128 3.95 11.52 0.68
CA LEU A 128 5.21 11.19 1.34
C LEU A 128 6.40 11.24 0.37
N LEU A 129 6.18 10.81 -0.88
CA LEU A 129 7.23 10.83 -1.88
C LEU A 129 7.64 12.24 -2.30
N THR A 130 6.73 13.22 -2.31
CA THR A 130 7.08 14.60 -2.66
C THR A 130 7.69 15.36 -1.50
N GLY A 131 7.37 14.99 -0.25
CA GLY A 131 7.99 15.56 0.94
C GLY A 131 7.67 17.04 1.19
N ALA A 132 6.61 17.57 0.55
CA ALA A 132 6.22 18.97 0.69
C ALA A 132 5.67 19.24 2.10
N PRO A 133 6.33 20.09 2.93
CA PRO A 133 6.06 20.16 4.36
C PRO A 133 4.62 20.58 4.69
N ASP A 134 4.07 21.57 3.99
CA ASP A 134 2.70 22.04 4.21
C ASP A 134 1.66 20.94 3.91
N THR A 135 1.90 20.17 2.84
CA THR A 135 1.05 19.03 2.46
C THR A 135 1.16 17.90 3.48
N LEU A 136 2.37 17.61 3.97
CA LEU A 136 2.57 16.59 4.99
C LEU A 136 1.84 16.96 6.28
N ALA A 137 1.99 18.20 6.75
CA ALA A 137 1.29 18.70 7.94
C ALA A 137 -0.24 18.67 7.75
N ALA A 138 -0.75 19.15 6.61
CA ALA A 138 -2.19 19.16 6.33
C ALA A 138 -2.80 17.74 6.26
N ALA A 139 -2.04 16.76 5.78
CA ALA A 139 -2.46 15.36 5.71
C ALA A 139 -2.19 14.58 7.02
N GLY A 140 -1.48 15.17 7.98
CA GLY A 140 -1.00 14.50 9.20
C GLY A 140 0.12 13.49 8.96
N LEU A 141 0.81 13.57 7.83
CA LEU A 141 1.88 12.64 7.42
C LEU A 141 3.27 13.02 7.99
N ASP A 142 3.36 14.15 8.69
CA ASP A 142 4.50 14.56 9.51
C ASP A 142 4.61 13.75 10.83
N ASP A 143 3.52 13.10 11.25
CA ASP A 143 3.49 12.09 12.32
C ASP A 143 2.79 10.80 11.83
N LEU A 144 3.58 9.87 11.30
CA LEU A 144 3.08 8.62 10.71
C LEU A 144 2.42 7.68 11.71
N ASP A 145 2.84 7.70 12.97
CA ASP A 145 2.29 6.85 14.03
C ASP A 145 0.92 7.40 14.49
N SER A 146 0.75 8.72 14.55
CA SER A 146 -0.55 9.36 14.76
C SER A 146 -1.48 9.17 13.55
N PHE A 147 -0.96 9.35 12.34
CA PHE A 147 -1.70 9.11 11.10
C PHE A 147 -2.29 7.69 11.04
N ALA A 148 -1.47 6.67 11.28
CA ALA A 148 -1.89 5.27 11.21
C ALA A 148 -2.97 4.94 12.24
N ARG A 149 -2.81 5.40 13.48
CA ARG A 149 -3.84 5.23 14.54
C ARG A 149 -5.14 5.93 14.17
N GLY A 150 -5.06 7.19 13.72
CA GLY A 150 -6.22 7.98 13.32
C GLY A 150 -6.94 7.40 12.12
N LEU A 151 -6.21 6.86 11.13
CA LEU A 151 -6.78 6.17 9.98
C LEU A 151 -7.55 4.91 10.41
N LEU A 152 -6.97 4.07 11.26
CA LEU A 152 -7.65 2.87 11.76
C LEU A 152 -8.88 3.19 12.61
N ALA A 153 -8.84 4.26 13.41
CA ALA A 153 -10.00 4.71 14.18
C ALA A 153 -11.17 5.14 13.28
N ARG A 154 -10.88 5.74 12.12
CA ARG A 154 -11.91 6.15 11.14
C ARG A 154 -12.45 4.97 10.32
N VAL A 155 -11.57 4.06 9.90
CA VAL A 155 -11.95 2.90 9.07
C VAL A 155 -12.64 1.81 9.90
N CYS A 156 -12.18 1.61 11.13
CA CYS A 156 -12.68 0.63 12.07
C CYS A 156 -13.05 1.36 13.37
N PRO A 157 -14.16 2.11 13.42
CA PRO A 157 -14.62 2.74 14.65
C PRO A 157 -14.88 1.67 15.71
N GLU A 158 -14.59 1.99 16.97
CA GLU A 158 -15.03 1.15 18.07
C GLU A 158 -16.56 1.06 18.05
N PRO A 159 -17.14 -0.11 18.35
CA PRO A 159 -18.59 -0.21 18.47
C PRO A 159 -19.04 0.82 19.51
N HIS A 160 -19.93 1.73 19.10
CA HIS A 160 -20.64 2.56 20.05
C HIS A 160 -21.43 1.61 20.95
N GLU A 161 -21.07 1.52 22.23
CA GLU A 161 -21.97 1.04 23.27
C GLU A 161 -23.25 1.87 23.12
N HIS A 162 -24.28 1.27 22.51
CA HIS A 162 -25.57 1.94 22.40
C HIS A 162 -26.12 2.04 23.83
N ASP A 163 -26.40 3.27 24.25
CA ASP A 163 -27.14 3.62 25.47
C ASP A 163 -28.32 2.65 25.68
N GLU A 164 -28.28 1.86 26.77
CA GLU A 164 -29.42 1.10 27.29
C GLU A 164 -30.45 1.98 28.01
N HIS A 165 -30.63 3.25 27.61
CA HIS A 165 -31.52 4.18 28.28
C HIS A 165 -32.51 4.85 27.33
N GLU A 166 -33.56 4.09 26.99
CA GLU A 166 -34.95 4.51 26.72
C GLU A 166 -35.65 3.27 26.13
N GLU A 167 -36.75 2.71 26.64
CA GLU A 167 -37.85 3.29 27.40
C GLU A 167 -38.63 2.12 28.04
N HIS A 168 -38.53 1.97 29.37
CA HIS A 168 -39.62 1.40 30.17
C HIS A 168 -40.58 2.57 30.41
N SER A 169 -41.64 2.67 29.61
CA SER A 169 -42.85 3.40 30.01
C SER A 169 -44.09 2.84 29.33
#